data_AF-A0A3K5RHI6-F1
#
_entry.id   AF-A0A3K5RHI6-F1
#
_cell.length_a   1.000
_cell.length_b   1.000
_cell.length_c   1.000
_cell.angle_alpha   90.00
_cell.angle_beta   90.00
_cell.angle_gamma   90.00
#
_symmetry.space_group_name_H-M   'P 1'
#
loop_
_entity.id
_entity.type
_entity.pdbx_description
1 polymer ?
#
loop_
_entity_poly.entity_id
_entity_poly.type
_entity_poly.pdbx_seq_one_letter_code
_entity_poly.pdbx_strand_id
1 'polypeptide(L)'
;MAEWMNDPLYLIIARWCMQQKRWVSRVEIQAVFRIPARRASFQFSYISRKKSRVVCRARYLPREGGGSQRIELWVQDILPDNTGQKKSNLLPAKKGTGGRASSSRLGSGMTGNGCTWEKMLKRVREGDGDE
;
A
#
# COMPACT_ATOMS: atom_id res chain seq x y z
N MET A 1 0.30 -26.92 12.91
CA MET A 1 1.06 -25.83 12.24
C MET A 1 0.17 -24.62 12.24
N ALA A 2 0.65 -23.46 12.67
CA ALA A 2 -0.27 -22.36 12.93
C ALA A 2 -0.80 -21.75 11.61
N GLU A 3 -2.09 -21.43 11.60
CA GLU A 3 -2.87 -20.99 10.42
C GLU A 3 -2.22 -19.81 9.67
N TRP A 4 -1.44 -19.00 10.38
CA TRP A 4 -0.77 -17.80 9.87
C TRP A 4 0.57 -18.03 9.17
N MET A 5 1.11 -19.26 9.15
CA MET A 5 2.39 -19.54 8.49
C MET A 5 2.33 -19.39 6.96
N ASN A 6 1.14 -19.54 6.38
CA ASN A 6 0.92 -19.40 4.94
C ASN A 6 0.45 -17.99 4.54
N ASP A 7 0.26 -17.10 5.53
CA ASP A 7 -0.20 -15.75 5.24
C ASP A 7 0.93 -14.89 4.65
N PRO A 8 0.63 -14.01 3.68
CA PRO A 8 1.59 -13.06 3.18
C PRO A 8 2.10 -12.13 4.28
N LEU A 9 3.37 -11.75 4.20
CA LEU A 9 4.08 -10.97 5.23
C LEU A 9 3.31 -9.74 5.73
N TYR A 10 2.60 -9.03 4.83
CA TYR A 10 1.84 -7.84 5.22
C TYR A 10 0.70 -8.15 6.22
N LEU A 11 0.08 -9.33 6.14
CA LEU A 11 -0.96 -9.75 7.10
C LEU A 11 -0.35 -10.15 8.43
N ILE A 12 0.81 -10.80 8.42
CA ILE A 12 1.54 -11.14 9.65
C ILE A 12 1.91 -9.84 10.38
N ILE A 13 2.46 -8.86 9.66
CA ILE A 13 2.78 -7.54 10.19
C ILE A 13 1.52 -6.83 10.70
N ALA A 14 0.43 -6.83 9.93
CA ALA A 14 -0.81 -6.19 10.34
C ALA A 14 -1.37 -6.80 11.63
N ARG A 15 -1.34 -8.14 11.78
CA ARG A 15 -1.80 -8.82 13.01
C ARG A 15 -0.97 -8.42 14.20
N TRP A 16 0.35 -8.37 14.04
CA TRP A 16 1.24 -7.92 15.10
C TRP A 16 0.96 -6.47 15.48
N CYS A 17 0.78 -5.56 14.51
CA CYS A 17 0.41 -4.16 14.77
C CYS A 17 -0.93 -4.05 15.52
N MET A 18 -1.92 -4.88 15.17
CA MET A 18 -3.23 -4.90 15.83
C MET A 18 -3.10 -5.28 17.33
N GLN A 19 -2.23 -6.23 17.65
CA GLN A 19 -1.96 -6.63 19.04
C GLN A 19 -1.33 -5.49 19.87
N GLN A 20 -0.62 -4.56 19.24
CA GLN A 20 0.00 -3.43 19.93
C GLN A 20 -1.03 -2.41 20.46
N LYS A 21 -2.23 -2.34 19.85
CA LYS A 21 -3.31 -1.39 20.20
C LYS A 21 -2.85 0.08 20.26
N ARG A 22 -1.86 0.46 19.44
CA ARG A 22 -1.25 1.80 19.39
C ARG A 22 -0.71 2.11 18.00
N TRP A 23 -0.23 3.34 17.82
CA TRP A 23 0.56 3.72 16.65
C TRP A 23 1.91 2.98 16.67
N VAL A 24 2.21 2.32 15.56
CA VAL A 24 3.44 1.57 15.35
C VAL A 24 4.27 2.28 14.29
N SER A 25 5.55 2.47 14.56
CA SER A 25 6.50 3.12 13.66
C SER A 25 7.17 2.14 12.70
N ARG A 26 7.70 2.67 11.59
CA ARG A 26 8.53 1.88 10.65
C ARG A 26 9.68 1.16 11.35
N VAL A 27 10.33 1.84 12.29
CA VAL A 27 11.53 1.34 12.98
C VAL A 27 11.22 0.10 13.80
N GLU A 28 10.08 0.07 14.48
CA GLU A 28 9.64 -1.10 15.24
C GLU A 28 9.40 -2.31 14.34
N ILE A 29 8.77 -2.11 13.18
CA ILE A 29 8.56 -3.21 12.21
C ILE A 29 9.90 -3.73 11.68
N GLN A 30 10.87 -2.85 11.43
CA GLN A 30 12.21 -3.27 11.04
C GLN A 30 12.87 -4.13 12.12
N ALA A 31 12.77 -3.73 13.39
CA ALA A 31 13.39 -4.42 14.50
C ALA A 31 12.75 -5.81 14.75
N VAL A 32 11.42 -5.87 14.79
CA VAL A 32 10.67 -7.10 15.11
C VAL A 32 10.74 -8.11 13.98
N PHE A 33 10.53 -7.68 12.73
CA PHE A 33 10.50 -8.57 11.57
C PHE A 33 11.87 -8.74 10.91
N ARG A 34 12.89 -8.06 11.42
CA ARG A 34 14.27 -8.07 10.88
C ARG A 34 14.31 -7.83 9.37
N ILE A 35 13.51 -6.86 8.91
CA ILE A 35 13.45 -6.45 7.50
C ILE A 35 14.12 -5.10 7.28
N PRO A 36 14.72 -4.86 6.10
CA PRO A 36 15.30 -3.55 5.76
C PRO A 36 14.27 -2.42 5.77
N ALA A 37 14.73 -1.18 6.01
CA ALA A 37 13.89 0.02 6.04
C ALA A 37 13.01 0.17 4.80
N ARG A 38 13.61 -0.06 3.62
CA ARG A 38 12.91 -0.04 2.33
C ARG A 38 11.74 -1.02 2.29
N ARG A 39 11.95 -2.25 2.78
CA ARG A 39 10.90 -3.29 2.84
C ARG A 39 9.83 -2.92 3.86
N ALA A 40 10.19 -2.42 5.03
CA ALA A 40 9.21 -1.95 6.01
C ALA A 40 8.33 -0.82 5.45
N SER A 41 8.92 0.18 4.79
CA SER A 41 8.18 1.24 4.10
C SER A 41 7.22 0.70 3.03
N PHE A 42 7.65 -0.31 2.27
CA PHE A 42 6.79 -0.99 1.30
C PHE A 42 5.61 -1.69 1.98
N GLN A 43 5.86 -2.43 3.06
CA GLN A 43 4.79 -3.09 3.83
C GLN A 43 3.77 -2.09 4.38
N PHE A 44 4.22 -0.97 4.95
CA PHE A 44 3.33 0.13 5.36
C PHE A 44 2.42 0.64 4.23
N SER A 45 3.04 0.92 3.08
CA SER A 45 2.32 1.42 1.90
C SER A 45 1.33 0.38 1.39
N TYR A 46 1.70 -0.90 1.44
CA TYR A 46 0.84 -1.98 1.00
C TYR A 46 -0.34 -2.18 1.95
N ILE A 47 -0.10 -2.26 3.26
CA ILE A 47 -1.13 -2.44 4.29
C ILE A 47 -2.14 -1.30 4.25
N SER A 48 -1.68 -0.05 4.21
CA SER A 48 -2.57 1.14 4.17
C SER A 48 -3.46 1.20 2.93
N ARG A 49 -3.03 0.62 1.81
CA ARG A 49 -3.82 0.54 0.57
C ARG A 49 -4.75 -0.66 0.53
N LYS A 50 -4.46 -1.74 1.27
CA LYS A 50 -5.24 -2.99 1.25
C LYS A 50 -6.47 -2.93 2.16
N LYS A 51 -7.33 -1.93 1.93
CA LYS A 51 -8.56 -1.69 2.71
C LYS A 51 -9.58 -2.84 2.66
N SER A 52 -9.49 -3.70 1.64
CA SER A 52 -10.34 -4.89 1.53
C SER A 52 -10.01 -5.97 2.56
N ARG A 53 -8.82 -5.92 3.17
CA ARG A 53 -8.34 -6.92 4.13
C ARG A 53 -7.88 -6.33 5.46
N VAL A 54 -7.48 -5.06 5.50
CA VAL A 54 -6.96 -4.43 6.72
C VAL A 54 -7.64 -3.09 6.94
N VAL A 55 -8.26 -2.94 8.11
CA VAL A 55 -8.81 -1.67 8.60
C VAL A 55 -7.71 -0.98 9.40
N CYS A 56 -7.17 0.11 8.86
CA CYS A 56 -6.07 0.82 9.50
C CYS A 56 -6.10 2.33 9.24
N ARG A 57 -5.38 3.05 10.10
CA ARG A 57 -5.07 4.47 9.95
C ARG A 57 -3.56 4.61 9.77
N ALA A 58 -3.15 5.47 8.85
CA ALA A 58 -1.75 5.82 8.63
C ALA A 58 -1.57 7.33 8.81
N ARG A 59 -0.47 7.73 9.44
CA ARG A 59 -0.09 9.15 9.56
C ARG A 59 1.36 9.36 9.18
N TYR A 60 1.63 10.52 8.61
CA TYR A 60 2.97 10.99 8.28
C TYR A 60 3.29 12.16 9.21
N LEU A 61 4.29 11.97 10.05
CA LEU A 61 4.76 12.97 10.99
C LEU A 61 5.99 13.67 10.39
N PRO A 62 6.02 15.01 10.36
CA PRO A 62 7.23 15.73 10.02
C PRO A 62 8.31 15.37 11.04
N ARG A 63 9.56 15.23 10.57
CA ARG A 63 10.70 15.09 11.47
C ARG A 63 11.16 16.49 11.83
N GLU A 64 11.25 16.78 13.14
CA GLU A 64 11.89 17.99 13.67
C GLU A 64 13.27 18.14 13.01
N GLY A 65 13.54 19.31 12.39
CA GLY A 65 14.82 19.59 11.74
C GLY A 65 15.00 19.05 10.30
N GLY A 66 13.94 18.96 9.50
CA GLY A 66 14.08 18.89 8.03
C GLY A 66 14.45 17.53 7.43
N GLY A 67 14.14 16.42 8.11
CA GLY A 67 14.44 15.07 7.61
C GLY A 67 13.25 14.33 6.99
N SER A 68 13.51 13.09 6.54
CA SER A 68 12.47 12.20 6.00
C SER A 68 11.33 11.98 7.01
N GLN A 69 10.09 12.07 6.52
CA GLN A 69 8.88 11.93 7.34
C GLN A 69 8.86 10.58 8.06
N ARG A 70 8.40 10.59 9.32
CA ARG A 70 8.13 9.36 10.06
C ARG A 70 6.74 8.87 9.70
N ILE A 71 6.64 7.61 9.30
CA ILE A 71 5.36 6.95 9.03
C ILE A 71 4.97 6.09 10.22
N GLU A 72 3.72 6.23 10.63
CA GLU A 72 3.12 5.42 11.69
C GLU A 72 1.79 4.82 11.23
N LEU A 73 1.51 3.62 11.71
CA LEU A 73 0.37 2.81 11.33
C LEU A 73 -0.33 2.32 12.59
N TRP A 74 -1.65 2.47 12.62
CA TRP A 74 -2.52 1.85 13.61
C TRP A 74 -3.48 0.93 12.89
N VAL A 75 -3.33 -0.38 13.12
CA VAL A 75 -4.26 -1.41 12.62
C VAL A 75 -5.36 -1.62 13.65
N GLN A 76 -6.61 -1.48 13.21
CA GLN A 76 -7.80 -1.66 14.04
C GLN A 76 -8.32 -3.09 13.93
N ASP A 77 -8.40 -3.61 12.70
CA ASP A 77 -8.96 -4.92 12.44
C ASP A 77 -8.44 -5.53 11.12
N ILE A 78 -8.57 -6.85 10.98
CA ILE A 78 -8.18 -7.61 9.79
C ILE A 78 -9.36 -8.46 9.34
N LEU A 79 -9.82 -8.17 8.13
CA LEU A 79 -10.99 -8.82 7.54
C LEU A 79 -10.63 -10.21 7.00
N PRO A 80 -11.56 -11.18 7.09
CA PRO A 80 -11.41 -12.48 6.48
C PRO A 80 -11.29 -12.37 4.96
N ASP A 81 -10.74 -13.41 4.34
CA ASP A 81 -10.58 -13.43 2.89
C ASP A 81 -11.92 -13.72 2.20
N ASN A 82 -12.57 -12.68 1.67
CA ASN A 82 -13.86 -12.81 0.98
C ASN A 82 -13.73 -13.29 -0.48
N THR A 83 -12.54 -13.71 -0.94
CA THR A 83 -12.34 -14.21 -2.31
C THR A 83 -13.13 -15.48 -2.65
N GLY A 84 -13.69 -16.17 -1.65
CA GLY A 84 -14.56 -17.33 -1.83
C GLY A 84 -16.01 -17.05 -2.27
N GLN A 85 -16.52 -15.82 -2.16
CA GLN A 85 -17.94 -15.51 -2.41
C GLN A 85 -18.25 -14.85 -3.76
N LYS A 86 -17.24 -14.59 -4.61
CA LYS A 86 -17.43 -14.08 -5.99
C LYS A 86 -17.14 -15.15 -7.06
N LYS A 87 -17.86 -16.27 -7.01
CA LYS A 87 -17.92 -17.25 -8.11
C LYS A 87 -19.36 -17.65 -8.44
N SER A 88 -20.23 -16.67 -8.68
CA SER A 88 -21.40 -16.83 -9.52
C SER A 88 -21.80 -15.45 -10.05
N ASN A 89 -22.24 -15.39 -11.30
CA ASN A 89 -22.63 -14.18 -12.04
C ASN A 89 -21.47 -13.57 -12.86
N LEU A 90 -20.75 -14.41 -13.60
CA LEU A 90 -20.19 -13.97 -14.89
C LEU A 90 -21.36 -13.79 -15.87
N LEU A 91 -21.59 -12.54 -16.26
CA LEU A 91 -22.51 -12.17 -17.34
C LEU A 91 -21.88 -12.61 -18.69
N PRO A 92 -22.66 -13.09 -19.68
CA PRO A 92 -22.13 -13.62 -20.92
C PRO A 92 -21.39 -12.55 -21.74
N ALA A 93 -20.17 -12.88 -22.15
CA ALA A 93 -19.29 -12.02 -22.94
C ALA A 93 -19.90 -11.75 -24.33
N LYS A 94 -20.18 -10.47 -24.64
CA LYS A 94 -20.42 -10.04 -26.02
C LYS A 94 -19.11 -10.10 -26.80
N LYS A 95 -19.12 -10.88 -27.88
CA LYS A 95 -18.03 -11.05 -28.85
C LYS A 95 -17.85 -9.75 -29.64
N GLY A 96 -16.81 -8.99 -29.32
CA GLY A 96 -16.36 -7.82 -30.08
C GLY A 96 -15.20 -8.21 -31.00
N THR A 97 -15.39 -8.01 -32.29
CA THR A 97 -14.46 -8.22 -33.40
C THR A 97 -13.32 -7.21 -33.45
N GLY A 98 -12.10 -7.68 -33.69
CA GLY A 98 -11.08 -6.98 -34.49
C GLY A 98 -10.09 -6.07 -33.77
N GLY A 99 -8.79 -6.38 -33.91
CA GLY A 99 -7.68 -5.45 -33.64
C GLY A 99 -6.39 -6.15 -33.22
N ARG A 100 -5.40 -6.22 -34.12
CA ARG A 100 -4.07 -6.83 -33.93
C ARG A 100 -3.07 -5.83 -33.29
N ALA A 101 -1.97 -6.39 -32.76
CA ALA A 101 -0.71 -5.76 -32.32
C ALA A 101 -0.70 -5.26 -30.86
N SER A 102 0.37 -5.35 -30.05
CA SER A 102 1.74 -5.84 -30.17
C SER A 102 2.31 -5.93 -28.73
N SER A 103 3.23 -6.86 -28.52
CA SER A 103 4.34 -6.89 -27.54
C SER A 103 4.21 -6.24 -26.14
N SER A 104 4.60 -7.06 -25.15
CA SER A 104 5.31 -6.70 -23.91
C SER A 104 5.00 -5.34 -23.30
N ARG A 105 4.14 -5.31 -22.27
CA ARG A 105 4.15 -4.22 -21.29
C ARG A 105 4.23 -4.76 -19.88
N LEU A 106 5.48 -4.87 -19.43
CA LEU A 106 5.86 -4.75 -18.04
C LEU A 106 5.18 -3.51 -17.44
N GLY A 107 4.61 -3.66 -16.24
CA GLY A 107 4.47 -2.54 -15.29
C GLY A 107 3.28 -1.60 -15.49
N SER A 108 2.05 -2.07 -15.25
CA SER A 108 0.97 -1.19 -14.78
C SER A 108 0.88 -1.24 -13.26
N GLY A 109 1.93 -0.74 -12.61
CA GLY A 109 2.02 -0.57 -11.17
C GLY A 109 1.86 0.89 -10.72
N MET A 110 1.04 1.68 -11.43
CA MET A 110 0.81 3.10 -11.10
C MET A 110 -0.63 3.53 -11.42
N THR A 111 -1.63 2.76 -11.03
CA THR A 111 -3.02 3.23 -11.00
C THR A 111 -3.44 3.44 -9.55
N GLY A 112 -3.35 4.68 -9.09
CA GLY A 112 -3.83 5.06 -7.76
C GLY A 112 -3.52 6.48 -7.30
N ASN A 113 -2.42 7.09 -7.73
CA ASN A 113 -2.01 8.43 -7.26
C ASN A 113 -1.35 9.31 -8.35
N GLY A 114 -1.79 9.23 -9.61
CA GLY A 114 -1.28 10.10 -10.70
C GLY A 114 -1.36 11.59 -10.34
N CYS A 115 -2.42 11.98 -9.63
CA CYS A 115 -2.72 13.37 -9.33
C CYS A 115 -1.82 14.02 -8.25
N THR A 116 -1.03 13.23 -7.50
CA THR A 116 -0.16 13.77 -6.45
C THR A 116 1.24 14.08 -6.96
N TRP A 117 1.79 13.22 -7.81
CA TRP A 117 3.13 13.39 -8.38
C TRP A 117 3.17 14.50 -9.45
N GLU A 118 2.12 14.64 -10.28
CA GLU A 118 1.99 15.77 -11.20
C GLU A 118 1.89 17.12 -10.49
N LYS A 119 1.16 17.19 -9.37
CA LYS A 119 1.06 18.42 -8.54
C LYS A 119 2.41 18.83 -7.96
N MET A 120 3.25 17.87 -7.57
CA MET A 120 4.60 18.17 -7.09
C MET A 120 5.54 18.60 -8.21
N LEU A 121 5.53 17.91 -9.36
CA LEU A 121 6.37 18.26 -10.51
C LEU A 121 5.99 19.63 -11.11
N LYS A 122 4.70 19.96 -11.13
CA LYS A 122 4.21 21.25 -11.61
C LYS A 122 4.72 22.41 -10.74
N ARG A 123 4.71 22.26 -9.42
CA ARG A 123 5.22 23.27 -8.48
C ARG A 123 6.73 23.51 -8.60
N VAL A 124 7.51 22.52 -9.04
CA VAL A 124 8.96 22.68 -9.30
C VAL A 124 9.23 23.38 -10.64
N ARG A 125 8.28 23.32 -11.60
CA ARG A 125 8.43 23.94 -12.92
C ARG A 125 7.91 25.39 -12.98
N GLU A 126 7.02 25.78 -12.07
CA GLU A 126 6.35 27.10 -12.06
C GLU A 126 6.89 28.06 -10.98
N GLY A 127 8.12 27.86 -10.48
CA GLY A 127 8.74 28.74 -9.50
C GLY A 127 10.13 29.18 -9.93
N ASP A 128 10.21 30.19 -10.80
CA ASP A 128 11.11 31.35 -10.68
C ASP A 128 10.74 32.37 -11.76
N GLY A 129 10.36 33.59 -11.37
CA GLY A 129 10.02 34.66 -12.32
C GLY A 129 9.08 35.73 -11.79
N ASP A 130 9.32 36.22 -10.57
CA ASP A 130 8.78 37.50 -10.09
C ASP A 130 9.92 38.24 -9.37
N GLU A 131 10.77 38.89 -10.18
CA GLU A 131 11.47 40.15 -9.86
C GLU A 131 11.84 40.87 -11.16
#